data_AF-A0A6P0Z0X1-F1
#
_entry.id   AF-A0A6P0Z0X1-F1
#
_cell.length_a   1.000
_cell.length_b   1.000
_cell.length_c   1.000
_cell.angle_alpha   90.00
_cell.angle_beta   90.00
_cell.angle_gamma   90.00
#
_symmetry.space_group_name_H-M   'P 1'
#
loop_
_entity.id
_entity.type
_entity.pdbx_description
1 polymer ?
#
loop_
_entity_poly.entity_id
_entity_poly.type
_entity_poly.pdbx_seq_one_letter_code
_entity_poly.pdbx_strand_id
1 'polypeptide(L)'
;ACKAKLWKPKMAVAQPVIPANAEPTLALEVDIDYTGIRNLLVKKKWRDADQQTWDILCQLLGKSPGYYLKNEDIKNLPCEDLLKIDQLWIKYSRRRFGFSVQTQIYEEVGGEYHSLCNRLGWPLNQPYVPDSQLKFSLKAPVGHLPSRRWVGGFNWWRHAGEMAAKLGQCKNSP
;
A
#
# COMPACT_ATOMS: atom_id res chain seq x y z
N ALA A 1 -54.80 31.35 -46.69
CA ALA A 1 -54.29 31.53 -45.31
C ALA A 1 -53.83 30.14 -44.84
N CYS A 2 -52.57 29.90 -44.51
CA CYS A 2 -51.86 30.37 -43.31
C CYS A 2 -50.36 30.56 -43.59
N LYS A 3 -49.79 31.63 -43.04
CA LYS A 3 -48.40 32.05 -43.22
C LYS A 3 -47.49 31.26 -42.28
N ALA A 4 -46.52 30.52 -42.83
CA ALA A 4 -45.41 29.97 -42.04
C ALA A 4 -44.41 31.09 -41.75
N LYS A 5 -44.41 31.58 -40.51
CA LYS A 5 -43.40 32.54 -40.02
C LYS A 5 -42.14 31.77 -39.60
N LEU A 6 -41.02 32.17 -40.19
CA LEU A 6 -39.68 31.70 -39.85
C LEU A 6 -39.40 31.89 -38.35
N TRP A 7 -39.03 30.80 -37.68
CA TRP A 7 -38.40 30.83 -36.37
C TRP A 7 -36.88 30.80 -36.55
N LYS A 8 -36.18 31.83 -36.04
CA LYS A 8 -34.72 31.86 -35.95
C LYS A 8 -34.31 31.63 -34.48
N PRO A 9 -33.61 30.54 -34.14
CA PRO A 9 -32.99 30.46 -32.83
C PRO A 9 -31.67 31.26 -32.85
N LYS A 10 -31.62 32.38 -32.11
CA LYS A 10 -30.36 32.93 -31.60
C LYS A 10 -30.11 32.28 -30.25
N MET A 11 -29.16 31.36 -30.18
CA MET A 11 -28.58 30.90 -28.92
C MET A 11 -27.06 31.03 -29.08
N ALA A 12 -26.51 32.16 -28.63
CA ALA A 12 -25.09 32.25 -28.36
C ALA A 12 -24.84 31.43 -27.09
N VAL A 13 -24.34 30.21 -27.27
CA VAL A 13 -23.85 29.39 -26.16
C VAL A 13 -22.53 30.02 -25.73
N ALA A 14 -22.55 30.83 -24.68
CA ALA A 14 -21.33 31.22 -23.99
C ALA A 14 -20.76 29.96 -23.32
N GLN A 15 -19.60 29.51 -23.81
CA GLN A 15 -18.83 28.47 -23.14
C GLN A 15 -18.36 28.99 -21.77
N PRO A 16 -18.45 28.20 -20.69
CA PRO A 16 -17.78 28.55 -19.46
C PRO A 16 -16.27 28.47 -19.70
N VAL A 17 -15.61 29.62 -19.67
CA VAL A 17 -14.14 29.73 -19.68
C VAL A 17 -13.65 29.17 -18.34
N ILE A 18 -13.15 27.93 -18.36
CA ILE A 18 -12.46 27.33 -17.22
C ILE A 18 -11.05 27.95 -17.18
N PRO A 19 -10.65 28.66 -16.11
CA PRO A 19 -9.27 29.13 -15.98
C PRO A 19 -8.33 27.92 -15.84
N ALA A 20 -7.29 27.88 -16.66
CA ALA A 20 -6.33 26.79 -16.80
C ALA A 20 -5.31 26.66 -15.66
N ASN A 21 -5.68 27.03 -14.43
CA ASN A 21 -4.78 27.04 -13.26
C ASN A 21 -5.45 26.44 -12.00
N ALA A 22 -6.19 25.35 -12.15
CA ALA A 22 -6.52 24.52 -11.00
C ALA A 22 -5.25 23.74 -10.58
N GLU A 23 -4.48 24.34 -9.67
CA GLU A 23 -3.46 23.67 -8.87
C GLU A 23 -3.98 22.29 -8.41
N PRO A 24 -3.21 21.19 -8.57
CA PRO A 24 -3.63 19.90 -8.09
C PRO A 24 -3.78 19.97 -6.56
N THR A 25 -5.04 19.91 -6.13
CA THR A 25 -5.53 19.52 -4.81
C THR A 25 -4.43 19.26 -3.79
N LEU A 26 -4.29 20.21 -2.86
CA LEU A 26 -3.72 20.05 -1.54
C LEU A 26 -4.03 18.61 -1.05
N ALA A 27 -3.03 17.73 -1.09
CA ALA A 27 -3.17 16.42 -0.46
C ALA A 27 -3.56 16.71 0.98
N LEU A 28 -4.75 16.27 1.41
CA LEU A 28 -5.06 16.26 2.83
C LEU A 28 -3.90 15.51 3.49
N GLU A 29 -3.05 16.21 4.24
CA GLU A 29 -2.06 15.57 5.09
C GLU A 29 -2.85 14.73 6.08
N VAL A 30 -2.99 13.44 5.77
CA VAL A 30 -3.61 12.49 6.68
C VAL A 30 -2.61 12.29 7.79
N ASP A 31 -2.83 12.96 8.92
CA ASP A 31 -2.04 12.76 10.13
C ASP A 31 -2.36 11.37 10.70
N ILE A 32 -1.54 10.38 10.32
CA ILE A 32 -1.67 9.00 10.79
C ILE A 32 -1.03 8.88 12.18
N ASP A 33 -1.82 8.46 13.16
CA ASP A 33 -1.31 8.11 14.48
C ASP A 33 -0.61 6.73 14.47
N TYR A 34 0.72 6.74 14.46
CA TYR A 34 1.55 5.55 14.55
C TYR A 34 1.75 5.00 15.97
N THR A 35 1.21 5.65 17.01
CA THR A 35 1.37 5.19 18.40
C THR A 35 0.74 3.82 18.63
N GLY A 36 -0.38 3.53 17.97
CA GLY A 36 -1.06 2.24 18.04
C GLY A 36 -0.15 1.09 17.62
N ILE A 37 0.37 1.12 16.40
CA ILE A 37 1.24 0.05 15.87
C ILE A 37 2.53 -0.03 16.67
N ARG A 38 3.11 1.11 17.07
CA ARG A 38 4.27 1.14 17.97
C ARG A 38 4.01 0.40 19.27
N ASN A 39 2.88 0.65 19.93
CA ASN A 39 2.52 0.01 21.19
C ASN A 39 2.32 -1.50 21.05
N LEU A 40 1.71 -1.94 19.94
CA LEU A 40 1.56 -3.37 19.65
C LEU A 40 2.92 -4.05 19.43
N LEU A 41 3.80 -3.41 18.67
CA LEU A 41 5.16 -3.92 18.40
C LEU A 41 6.02 -3.99 19.67
N VAL A 42 5.99 -2.97 20.54
CA VAL A 42 6.66 -2.98 21.86
C VAL A 42 6.18 -4.16 22.70
N LYS A 43 4.87 -4.40 22.72
CA LYS A 43 4.23 -5.50 23.46
C LYS A 43 4.34 -6.85 22.74
N LYS A 44 5.02 -6.92 21.59
CA LYS A 44 5.20 -8.13 20.77
C LYS A 44 3.86 -8.76 20.35
N LYS A 45 2.80 -7.96 20.22
CA LYS A 45 1.50 -8.38 19.70
C LYS A 45 1.55 -8.41 18.17
N TRP A 46 2.32 -9.34 17.62
CA TRP A 46 2.67 -9.36 16.19
C TRP A 46 1.48 -9.47 15.26
N ARG A 47 0.46 -10.28 15.60
CA ARG A 47 -0.75 -10.45 14.79
C ARG A 47 -1.56 -9.15 14.71
N ASP A 48 -1.74 -8.49 15.84
CA ASP A 48 -2.49 -7.24 15.93
C ASP A 48 -1.71 -6.11 15.22
N ALA A 49 -0.38 -6.06 15.39
CA ALA A 49 0.48 -5.10 14.68
C ALA A 49 0.41 -5.30 13.16
N ASP A 50 0.34 -6.55 12.71
CA ASP A 50 0.21 -6.90 11.29
C ASP A 50 -1.14 -6.47 10.71
N GLN A 51 -2.23 -6.66 11.46
CA GLN A 51 -3.55 -6.16 11.08
C GLN A 51 -3.57 -4.62 11.04
N GLN A 52 -3.05 -3.97 12.08
CA GLN A 52 -3.02 -2.50 12.12
C GLN A 52 -2.13 -1.92 11.01
N THR A 53 -1.06 -2.63 10.62
CA THR A 53 -0.26 -2.26 9.44
C THR A 53 -1.14 -2.22 8.19
N TRP A 54 -1.95 -3.26 7.96
CA TRP A 54 -2.88 -3.29 6.83
C TRP A 54 -3.86 -2.11 6.88
N ASP A 55 -4.50 -1.88 8.03
CA ASP A 55 -5.50 -0.81 8.17
C ASP A 55 -4.90 0.57 7.91
N ILE A 56 -3.67 0.82 8.39
CA ILE A 56 -2.93 2.07 8.11
C ILE A 56 -2.64 2.20 6.61
N LEU A 57 -2.17 1.13 5.94
CA LEU A 57 -1.92 1.19 4.49
C LEU A 57 -3.19 1.48 3.70
N CYS A 58 -4.35 0.97 4.13
CA CYS A 58 -5.64 1.33 3.54
C CYS A 58 -5.96 2.81 3.76
N GLN A 59 -5.79 3.29 5.00
CA GLN A 59 -6.10 4.68 5.38
C GLN A 59 -5.25 5.70 4.59
N LEU A 60 -3.96 5.42 4.42
CA LEU A 60 -3.03 6.25 3.62
C LEU A 60 -3.48 6.41 2.16
N LEU A 61 -4.25 5.45 1.66
CA LEU A 61 -4.77 5.43 0.29
C LEU A 61 -6.25 5.86 0.21
N GLY A 62 -6.83 6.34 1.30
CA GLY A 62 -8.24 6.72 1.38
C GLY A 62 -9.21 5.53 1.20
N LYS A 63 -8.79 4.32 1.57
CA LYS A 63 -9.57 3.08 1.44
C LYS A 63 -10.09 2.61 2.79
N SER A 64 -11.20 1.88 2.76
CA SER A 64 -11.75 1.25 3.96
C SER A 64 -10.75 0.27 4.61
N PRO A 65 -10.72 0.16 5.95
CA PRO A 65 -9.92 -0.85 6.65
C PRO A 65 -10.18 -2.26 6.12
N GLY A 66 -9.13 -3.07 6.00
CA GLY A 66 -9.21 -4.42 5.42
C GLY A 66 -9.43 -4.48 3.91
N TYR A 67 -9.33 -3.37 3.17
CA TYR A 67 -9.35 -3.41 1.71
C TYR A 67 -8.08 -4.10 1.17
N TYR A 68 -8.25 -5.11 0.31
CA TYR A 68 -7.10 -5.76 -0.35
C TYR A 68 -6.45 -4.83 -1.37
N LEU A 69 -5.23 -4.38 -1.06
CA LEU A 69 -4.46 -3.47 -1.92
C LEU A 69 -3.97 -4.22 -3.16
N LYS A 70 -4.11 -3.55 -4.32
CA LYS A 70 -3.63 -4.02 -5.61
C LYS A 70 -2.24 -3.46 -5.88
N ASN A 71 -1.56 -3.98 -6.90
CA ASN A 71 -0.24 -3.49 -7.33
C ASN A 71 -0.20 -1.98 -7.57
N GLU A 72 -1.25 -1.40 -8.15
CA GLU A 72 -1.32 0.05 -8.40
C GLU A 72 -1.44 0.87 -7.11
N ASP A 73 -2.09 0.31 -6.09
CA ASP A 73 -2.23 0.96 -4.79
C ASP A 73 -0.86 1.11 -4.10
N ILE A 74 0.02 0.10 -4.23
CA ILE A 74 1.36 0.10 -3.63
C ILE A 74 2.21 1.26 -4.16
N LYS A 75 2.11 1.55 -5.47
CA LYS A 75 2.86 2.65 -6.10
C LYS A 75 2.50 4.02 -5.53
N ASN A 76 1.26 4.17 -5.09
CA ASN A 76 0.69 5.41 -4.57
C ASN A 76 0.88 5.59 -3.05
N LEU A 77 1.51 4.64 -2.36
CA LEU A 77 1.78 4.78 -0.92
C LEU A 77 2.68 6.00 -0.64
N PRO A 78 2.40 6.84 0.37
CA PRO A 78 3.30 7.93 0.74
C PRO A 78 4.63 7.39 1.28
N CYS A 79 5.73 7.96 0.83
CA CYS A 79 7.06 7.46 1.17
C CYS A 79 7.42 7.63 2.64
N GLU A 80 7.12 8.80 3.21
CA GLU A 80 7.42 9.09 4.61
C GLU A 80 6.74 8.09 5.54
N ASP A 81 5.47 7.82 5.30
CA ASP A 81 4.65 6.89 6.08
C ASP A 81 5.08 5.43 5.92
N LEU A 82 5.35 5.01 4.68
CA LEU A 82 5.86 3.67 4.41
C LEU A 82 7.20 3.42 5.12
N LEU A 83 8.11 4.39 5.10
CA LEU A 83 9.40 4.31 5.80
C LEU A 83 9.23 4.33 7.32
N LYS A 84 8.30 5.12 7.87
CA LYS A 84 7.98 5.12 9.32
C LYS A 84 7.51 3.74 9.78
N ILE A 85 6.56 3.13 9.06
CA ILE A 85 6.05 1.78 9.36
C ILE A 85 7.20 0.76 9.32
N ASP A 86 8.01 0.78 8.26
CA ASP A 86 9.14 -0.12 8.09
C ASP A 86 10.15 -0.02 9.24
N GLN A 87 10.51 1.21 9.64
CA GLN A 87 11.42 1.47 10.76
C GLN A 87 10.88 0.94 12.09
N LEU A 88 9.57 1.05 12.34
CA LEU A 88 8.95 0.50 13.54
C LEU A 88 9.09 -1.03 13.58
N TRP A 89 8.78 -1.70 12.47
CA TRP A 89 8.92 -3.16 12.36
C TRP A 89 10.37 -3.59 12.58
N ILE A 90 11.34 -2.93 11.94
CA ILE A 90 12.77 -3.21 12.10
C ILE A 90 13.20 -3.03 13.56
N LYS A 91 12.86 -1.89 14.17
CA LYS A 91 13.29 -1.55 15.52
C LYS A 91 12.84 -2.60 16.54
N TYR A 92 11.56 -2.92 16.56
CA TYR A 92 10.99 -3.78 17.60
C TYR A 92 11.15 -5.27 17.31
N SER A 93 11.43 -5.66 16.06
CA SER A 93 11.73 -7.05 15.69
C SER A 93 13.20 -7.44 15.83
N ARG A 94 14.07 -6.51 16.28
CA ARG A 94 15.54 -6.68 16.22
C ARG A 94 16.04 -6.92 14.80
N ARG A 95 15.57 -6.07 13.88
CA ARG A 95 15.89 -6.07 12.44
C ARG A 95 15.48 -7.34 11.69
N ARG A 96 14.55 -8.12 12.24
CA ARG A 96 14.09 -9.37 11.61
C ARG A 96 12.95 -9.16 10.62
N PHE A 97 12.13 -8.15 10.83
CA PHE A 97 10.88 -7.89 10.12
C PHE A 97 10.87 -6.46 9.57
N GLY A 98 10.10 -6.25 8.51
CA GLY A 98 10.03 -4.99 7.76
C GLY A 98 9.90 -5.23 6.26
N PHE A 99 9.27 -4.29 5.56
CA PHE A 99 9.18 -4.31 4.11
C PHE A 99 10.55 -4.18 3.45
N SER A 100 11.48 -3.39 4.00
CA SER A 100 12.84 -3.31 3.44
C SER A 100 13.63 -4.61 3.63
N VAL A 101 13.36 -5.35 4.71
CA VAL A 101 13.93 -6.69 4.92
C VAL A 101 13.39 -7.66 3.87
N GLN A 102 12.10 -7.59 3.55
CA GLN A 102 11.49 -8.39 2.49
C GLN A 102 12.04 -8.01 1.10
N THR A 103 12.21 -6.72 0.82
CA THR A 103 12.81 -6.23 -0.42
C THR A 103 14.23 -6.74 -0.60
N GLN A 104 15.05 -6.69 0.45
CA GLN A 104 16.41 -7.25 0.39
C GLN A 104 16.37 -8.74 0.04
N ILE A 105 15.51 -9.52 0.72
CA ILE A 105 15.38 -10.95 0.43
C ILE A 105 14.88 -11.19 -1.00
N TYR A 106 13.94 -10.37 -1.48
CA TYR A 106 13.41 -10.44 -2.84
C TYR A 106 14.50 -10.20 -3.89
N GLU A 107 15.37 -9.23 -3.67
CA GLU A 107 16.53 -8.96 -4.52
C GLU A 107 17.56 -10.11 -4.46
N GLU A 108 17.87 -10.62 -3.25
CA GLU A 108 18.79 -11.75 -3.04
C GLU A 108 18.37 -13.02 -3.79
N VAL A 109 17.07 -13.26 -3.92
CA VAL A 109 16.52 -14.41 -4.66
C VAL A 109 16.27 -14.12 -6.14
N GLY A 110 16.78 -13.00 -6.67
CA GLY A 110 16.71 -12.65 -8.08
C GLY A 110 15.34 -12.12 -8.54
N GLY A 111 14.51 -11.62 -7.63
CA GLY A 111 13.16 -11.15 -7.95
C GLY A 111 12.13 -12.26 -8.18
N GLU A 112 12.46 -13.51 -7.82
CA GLU A 112 11.56 -14.65 -8.01
C GLU A 112 10.61 -14.83 -6.82
N TYR A 113 9.30 -14.67 -7.09
CA TYR A 113 8.26 -14.67 -6.05
C TYR A 113 8.18 -15.99 -5.26
N HIS A 114 8.37 -17.12 -5.94
CA HIS A 114 8.36 -18.43 -5.30
C HIS A 114 9.51 -18.54 -4.29
N SER A 115 10.72 -18.19 -4.72
CA SER A 115 11.91 -18.20 -3.87
C SER A 115 11.77 -17.25 -2.67
N LEU A 116 11.17 -16.08 -2.88
CA LEU A 116 10.83 -15.14 -1.80
C LEU A 116 9.91 -15.81 -0.77
N CYS A 117 8.77 -16.35 -1.20
CA CYS A 117 7.83 -16.98 -0.28
C CYS A 117 8.44 -18.16 0.48
N ASN A 118 9.32 -18.94 -0.15
CA ASN A 118 10.07 -19.99 0.53
C ASN A 118 10.95 -19.41 1.65
N ARG A 119 11.72 -18.36 1.37
CA ARG A 119 12.58 -17.68 2.37
C ARG A 119 11.78 -17.03 3.50
N LEU A 120 10.66 -16.38 3.16
CA LEU A 120 9.79 -15.73 4.14
C LEU A 120 8.92 -16.75 4.90
N GLY A 121 8.74 -17.96 4.40
CA GLY A 121 7.81 -18.96 4.95
C GLY A 121 6.34 -18.60 4.72
N TRP A 122 6.02 -18.00 3.57
CA TRP A 122 4.65 -17.70 3.16
C TRP A 122 4.09 -18.81 2.26
N PRO A 123 2.78 -19.09 2.32
CA PRO A 123 2.14 -20.03 1.40
C PRO A 123 2.16 -19.49 -0.03
N LEU A 124 2.41 -20.36 -1.02
CA LEU A 124 2.68 -19.96 -2.42
C LEU A 124 1.44 -19.76 -3.29
N ASN A 125 0.38 -20.57 -3.08
CA ASN A 125 -0.72 -20.71 -4.04
C ASN A 125 -2.05 -20.24 -3.46
N GLN A 126 -2.02 -19.21 -2.62
CA GLN A 126 -3.17 -18.74 -1.85
C GLN A 126 -3.29 -17.22 -1.99
N PRO A 127 -4.24 -16.68 -2.78
CA PRO A 127 -4.40 -15.22 -2.89
C PRO A 127 -4.79 -14.61 -1.54
N TYR A 128 -5.64 -15.31 -0.78
CA TYR A 128 -6.00 -15.02 0.60
C TYR A 128 -5.20 -15.91 1.55
N VAL A 129 -4.45 -15.32 2.49
CA VAL A 129 -3.66 -16.07 3.47
C VAL A 129 -4.39 -16.07 4.81
N PRO A 130 -4.94 -17.22 5.27
CA PRO A 130 -5.53 -17.29 6.59
C PRO A 130 -4.44 -17.20 7.67
N ASP A 131 -4.79 -16.61 8.80
CA ASP A 131 -3.86 -16.41 9.93
C ASP A 131 -3.24 -17.71 10.45
N SER A 132 -3.95 -18.83 10.34
CA SER A 132 -3.47 -20.15 10.76
C SER A 132 -2.24 -20.63 9.98
N GLN A 133 -1.96 -20.06 8.81
CA GLN A 133 -0.79 -20.37 7.99
C GLN A 133 0.39 -19.42 8.24
N LEU A 134 0.23 -18.40 9.11
CA LEU A 134 1.27 -17.42 9.43
C LEU A 134 1.80 -17.61 10.85
N LYS A 135 3.07 -17.25 11.05
CA LYS A 135 3.75 -17.34 12.34
C LYS A 135 3.93 -15.95 12.93
N PHE A 136 3.02 -15.54 13.80
CA PHE A 136 3.07 -14.26 14.50
C PHE A 136 4.00 -14.28 15.72
N SER A 137 5.29 -14.53 15.50
CA SER A 137 6.31 -14.55 16.56
C SER A 137 7.70 -14.24 16.03
N LEU A 138 8.64 -13.85 16.91
CA LEU A 138 10.05 -13.67 16.55
C LEU A 138 10.76 -14.96 16.09
N LYS A 139 10.17 -16.14 16.35
CA LYS A 139 10.67 -17.44 15.86
C LYS A 139 10.34 -17.66 14.36
N ALA A 140 9.53 -16.80 13.75
CA ALA A 140 9.27 -16.85 12.32
C ALA A 140 10.54 -16.54 11.50
N PRO A 141 10.59 -16.97 10.22
CA PRO A 141 11.69 -16.63 9.31
C PRO A 141 11.94 -15.12 9.23
N VAL A 142 13.15 -14.73 8.86
CA VAL A 142 13.48 -13.32 8.61
C VAL A 142 12.62 -12.79 7.46
N GLY A 143 12.09 -11.58 7.60
CA GLY A 143 11.16 -10.95 6.66
C GLY A 143 9.72 -11.47 6.71
N HIS A 144 9.38 -12.45 7.56
CA HIS A 144 8.03 -13.06 7.57
C HIS A 144 6.90 -12.05 7.84
N LEU A 145 7.19 -10.99 8.61
CA LEU A 145 6.26 -9.90 8.92
C LEU A 145 6.82 -8.55 8.43
N PRO A 146 5.97 -7.56 8.10
CA PRO A 146 4.51 -7.68 7.96
C PRO A 146 4.11 -8.71 6.91
N SER A 147 3.06 -9.49 7.13
CA SER A 147 2.61 -10.53 6.21
C SER A 147 2.03 -9.92 4.94
N ARG A 148 1.79 -10.76 3.92
CA ARG A 148 1.12 -10.36 2.68
C ARG A 148 -0.42 -10.45 2.69
N ARG A 149 -1.04 -10.51 3.88
CA ARG A 149 -2.52 -10.64 4.00
C ARG A 149 -3.29 -9.50 3.34
N TRP A 150 -2.67 -8.33 3.26
CA TRP A 150 -3.24 -7.12 2.67
C TRP A 150 -3.26 -7.11 1.15
N VAL A 151 -2.60 -8.05 0.49
CA VAL A 151 -2.45 -8.07 -0.97
C VAL A 151 -3.66 -8.73 -1.63
N GLY A 152 -4.16 -8.15 -2.72
CA GLY A 152 -5.14 -8.82 -3.59
C GLY A 152 -5.07 -8.40 -5.06
N GLY A 153 -6.11 -8.76 -5.80
CA GLY A 153 -6.21 -8.51 -7.24
C GLY A 153 -5.63 -9.63 -8.11
N PHE A 154 -5.75 -9.47 -9.43
CA PHE A 154 -5.44 -10.54 -10.40
C PHE A 154 -3.97 -10.96 -10.43
N ASN A 155 -3.04 -10.00 -10.29
CA ASN A 155 -1.59 -10.23 -10.33
C ASN A 155 -0.94 -10.05 -8.94
N TRP A 156 -1.59 -10.55 -7.89
CA TRP A 156 -1.20 -10.32 -6.50
C TRP A 156 0.25 -10.75 -6.20
N TRP A 157 0.80 -11.76 -6.88
CA TRP A 157 2.20 -12.20 -6.68
C TRP A 157 3.24 -11.12 -7.04
N ARG A 158 2.88 -10.11 -7.84
CA ARG A 158 3.79 -9.02 -8.20
C ARG A 158 4.00 -7.99 -7.08
N HIS A 159 3.21 -8.01 -6.02
CA HIS A 159 3.27 -6.99 -4.95
C HIS A 159 4.68 -6.81 -4.37
N ALA A 160 5.47 -7.88 -4.27
CA ALA A 160 6.83 -7.80 -3.73
C ALA A 160 7.74 -6.94 -4.60
N GLY A 161 7.64 -7.09 -5.93
CA GLY A 161 8.37 -6.25 -6.88
C GLY A 161 7.89 -4.80 -6.86
N GLU A 162 6.58 -4.57 -6.76
CA GLU A 162 6.02 -3.21 -6.66
C GLU A 162 6.46 -2.52 -5.34
N MET A 163 6.47 -3.25 -4.23
CA MET A 163 6.94 -2.75 -2.94
C MET A 163 8.44 -2.45 -2.96
N ALA A 164 9.24 -3.32 -3.57
CA ALA A 164 10.68 -3.11 -3.77
C ALA A 164 10.96 -1.85 -4.60
N ALA A 165 10.27 -1.70 -5.74
CA ALA A 165 10.37 -0.51 -6.58
C ALA A 165 9.96 0.75 -5.82
N LYS A 166 8.85 0.69 -5.07
CA LYS A 166 8.37 1.83 -4.28
C LYS A 166 9.36 2.25 -3.21
N LEU A 167 9.90 1.32 -2.43
CA LEU A 167 10.92 1.62 -1.42
C LEU A 167 12.22 2.14 -2.04
N GLY A 168 12.59 1.66 -3.23
CA GLY A 168 13.69 2.21 -4.01
C GLY A 168 13.48 3.68 -4.38
N GLN A 169 12.28 4.04 -4.84
CA GLN A 169 11.92 5.43 -5.14
C GLN A 169 11.95 6.31 -3.88
N CYS A 170 11.42 5.82 -2.76
CA CYS A 170 11.37 6.58 -1.51
C CYS A 170 12.75 6.95 -0.96
N LYS A 171 13.80 6.18 -1.27
CA LYS A 171 15.18 6.48 -0.87
C LYS A 171 15.86 7.52 -1.76
N ASN A 172 15.33 7.72 -2.97
CA ASN A 172 15.90 8.62 -3.98
C ASN A 172 15.13 9.94 -4.10
N SER A 173 14.05 10.12 -3.32
CA SER A 173 13.38 11.41 -3.21
C SER A 173 14.16 12.29 -2.22
N PRO A 174 14.56 13.51 -2.61
CA PRO A 174 15.28 14.44 -1.74
C PRO A 174 14.44 14.88 -0.54
#